data_AF-A0AAJ6F5W8-F1
#
_entry.id   AF-A0AAJ6F5W8-F1
#
_cell.length_a   1.000
_cell.length_b   1.000
_cell.length_c   1.000
_cell.angle_alpha   90.00
_cell.angle_beta   90.00
_cell.angle_gamma   90.00
#
_symmetry.space_group_name_H-M   'P 1'
#
loop_
_entity.id
_entity.type
_entity.pdbx_description
1 polymer ?
#
loop_
_entity_poly.entity_id
_entity_poly.type
_entity_poly.pdbx_seq_one_letter_code
_entity_poly.pdbx_strand_id
1 'polypeptide(L)'
;MQAVARASCVVKAMDLVRPLLPFPELLDRENALRRSLAEQVQGGKISLLERNLQMQKLHLQILEEERSRQSSAPADSGKQPLAVTQWRQSNPEVCGRLGGDTANCY
;
A
#
# COMPACT_ATOMS: atom_id res chain seq x y z
N MET A 1 -6.88 -17.90 -11.62
CA MET A 1 -6.26 -16.66 -11.08
C MET A 1 -6.55 -16.56 -9.59
N GLN A 2 -5.56 -16.24 -8.75
CA GLN A 2 -5.70 -16.07 -7.28
C GLN A 2 -5.57 -14.60 -6.84
N ALA A 3 -6.07 -13.65 -7.64
CA ALA A 3 -5.87 -12.23 -7.37
C ALA A 3 -6.52 -11.78 -6.03
N VAL A 4 -7.74 -12.25 -5.74
CA VAL A 4 -8.46 -11.92 -4.50
C VAL A 4 -7.77 -12.51 -3.26
N ALA A 5 -7.28 -13.75 -3.34
CA ALA A 5 -6.55 -14.39 -2.25
C ALA A 5 -5.27 -13.63 -1.91
N ARG A 6 -4.47 -13.29 -2.94
CA ARG A 6 -3.25 -12.49 -2.76
C ARG A 6 -3.55 -11.11 -2.17
N ALA A 7 -4.59 -10.43 -2.65
CA ALA A 7 -4.98 -9.13 -2.10
C ALA A 7 -5.41 -9.24 -0.64
N SER A 8 -6.15 -10.28 -0.27
CA SER A 8 -6.59 -10.53 1.11
C SER A 8 -5.41 -10.78 2.04
N CYS A 9 -4.41 -11.56 1.61
CA CYS A 9 -3.17 -11.77 2.36
C CYS A 9 -2.44 -10.45 2.63
N VAL A 10 -2.26 -9.61 1.60
CA VAL A 10 -1.60 -8.31 1.75
C VAL A 10 -2.36 -7.40 2.71
N VAL A 11 -3.69 -7.31 2.56
CA VAL A 11 -4.50 -6.46 3.46
C VAL A 11 -4.37 -6.92 4.91
N LYS A 12 -4.45 -8.23 5.15
CA LYS A 12 -4.27 -8.80 6.50
C LYS A 12 -2.88 -8.51 7.08
N ALA A 13 -1.82 -8.56 6.27
CA ALA A 13 -0.49 -8.19 6.72
C ALA A 13 -0.40 -6.70 7.10
N MET A 14 -1.12 -5.84 6.38
CA MET A 14 -1.17 -4.41 6.67
C MET A 14 -1.96 -4.04 7.93
N ASP A 15 -2.79 -4.93 8.47
CA ASP A 15 -3.46 -4.72 9.76
C ASP A 15 -2.44 -4.50 10.90
N LEU A 16 -1.25 -5.07 10.80
CA LEU A 16 -0.14 -4.85 11.74
C LEU A 16 0.49 -3.46 11.60
N VAL A 17 0.41 -2.86 10.42
CA VAL A 17 0.98 -1.53 10.11
C VAL A 17 -0.01 -0.43 10.46
N ARG A 18 -1.31 -0.68 10.27
CA ARG A 18 -2.40 0.28 10.50
C ARG A 18 -2.31 1.06 11.82
N PRO A 19 -2.11 0.45 13.01
CA PRO A 19 -2.05 1.21 14.27
C PRO A 19 -0.80 2.08 14.41
N LEU A 20 0.21 1.88 13.55
CA LEU A 20 1.47 2.63 13.56
C LEU A 20 1.43 3.85 12.65
N LEU A 21 0.39 3.99 11.82
CA LEU A 21 0.29 5.07 10.85
C LEU A 21 -0.28 6.33 11.49
N PRO A 22 0.25 7.51 11.16
CA PRO A 22 -0.33 8.79 11.59
C PRO A 22 -1.70 9.04 10.97
N PHE A 23 -1.96 8.49 9.77
CA PHE A 23 -3.23 8.60 9.05
C PHE A 23 -3.68 7.20 8.57
N PRO A 24 -4.20 6.36 9.47
CA PRO A 24 -4.55 4.97 9.17
C PRO A 24 -5.63 4.83 8.07
N GLU A 25 -6.49 5.84 7.91
CA GLU A 25 -7.53 5.89 6.88
C GLU A 25 -6.96 5.94 5.45
N LEU A 26 -5.72 6.43 5.27
CA LEU A 26 -5.05 6.41 3.96
C LEU A 26 -4.71 4.98 3.54
N LEU A 27 -4.25 4.16 4.50
CA LEU A 27 -4.04 2.73 4.28
C LEU A 27 -5.36 1.99 4.04
N ASP A 28 -6.43 2.33 4.77
CA ASP A 28 -7.76 1.74 4.56
C ASP A 28 -8.25 1.98 3.13
N ARG A 29 -8.06 3.21 2.61
CA ARG A 29 -8.38 3.56 1.22
C ARG A 29 -7.54 2.78 0.20
N GLU A 30 -6.24 2.63 0.42
CA GLU A 30 -5.37 1.81 -0.43
C GLU A 30 -5.81 0.34 -0.46
N ASN A 31 -6.12 -0.21 0.72
CA ASN A 31 -6.59 -1.58 0.88
C ASN A 31 -7.95 -1.81 0.21
N ALA A 32 -8.87 -0.84 0.29
CA ALA A 32 -10.15 -0.91 -0.39
C ALA A 32 -9.98 -0.99 -1.92
N LEU A 33 -9.12 -0.12 -2.50
CA LEU A 33 -8.83 -0.20 -3.94
C LEU A 33 -8.15 -1.53 -4.30
N ARG A 34 -7.18 -1.98 -3.49
CA ARG A 34 -6.48 -3.25 -3.70
C ARG A 34 -7.44 -4.44 -3.79
N ARG A 35 -8.47 -4.49 -2.93
CA ARG A 35 -9.52 -5.53 -2.97
C ARG A 35 -10.39 -5.41 -4.23
N SER A 36 -10.90 -4.22 -4.53
CA SER A 36 -11.73 -3.98 -5.71
C SER A 36 -11.02 -4.35 -7.02
N LEU A 37 -9.76 -3.96 -7.19
CA LEU A 37 -9.00 -4.31 -8.39
C LEU A 37 -8.70 -5.81 -8.48
N ALA A 38 -8.53 -6.49 -7.35
CA ALA A 38 -8.32 -7.93 -7.34
C ALA A 38 -9.56 -8.69 -7.82
N GLU A 39 -10.76 -8.25 -7.43
CA GLU A 39 -12.02 -8.78 -7.94
C GLU A 39 -12.17 -8.54 -9.45
N GLN A 40 -11.82 -7.33 -9.92
CA GLN A 40 -11.88 -6.99 -11.34
C GLN A 40 -10.89 -7.81 -12.18
N VAL A 41 -9.65 -8.00 -11.72
CA VAL A 41 -8.66 -8.86 -12.38
C VAL A 41 -9.13 -10.31 -12.40
N GLN A 42 -9.62 -10.83 -11.27
CA GLN A 42 -10.09 -12.22 -11.19
C GLN A 42 -11.31 -12.47 -12.08
N GLY A 43 -12.18 -11.45 -12.22
CA GLY A 43 -13.32 -11.46 -13.15
C GLY A 43 -12.95 -11.14 -14.60
N GLY A 44 -11.66 -10.95 -14.93
CA GLY A 44 -11.20 -10.64 -16.29
C GLY A 44 -11.61 -9.27 -16.82
N LYS A 45 -12.08 -8.36 -15.96
CA LYS A 45 -12.56 -7.02 -16.35
C LYS A 45 -11.42 -6.06 -16.69
N ILE A 46 -10.29 -6.22 -16.00
CA ILE A 46 -9.08 -5.42 -16.21
C ILE A 46 -7.86 -6.32 -16.23
N SER A 47 -6.81 -5.88 -16.91
CA SER A 47 -5.53 -6.60 -16.93
C SER A 47 -4.74 -6.39 -15.62
N LEU A 48 -3.75 -7.25 -15.37
CA LEU A 48 -2.80 -7.06 -14.27
C LEU A 48 -2.00 -5.75 -14.41
N LEU A 49 -1.66 -5.37 -15.65
CA LEU A 49 -0.96 -4.12 -15.94
C LEU A 49 -1.82 -2.91 -15.53
N GLU A 50 -3.09 -2.93 -15.93
CA GLU A 50 -4.03 -1.86 -15.60
C GLU A 50 -4.26 -1.76 -14.09
N ARG A 51 -4.41 -2.90 -13.41
CA ARG A 51 -4.44 -2.94 -11.94
C ARG A 51 -3.20 -2.29 -11.31
N ASN A 52 -2.01 -2.55 -11.84
CA ASN A 52 -0.76 -1.99 -11.30
C ASN A 52 -0.69 -0.48 -11.48
N LEU A 53 -1.08 0.04 -12.66
CA LEU A 53 -1.14 1.47 -12.93
C LEU A 53 -2.13 2.18 -12.00
N GLN A 54 -3.32 1.60 -11.78
CA GLN A 54 -4.32 2.18 -10.86
C GLN A 54 -3.83 2.19 -9.41
N MET A 55 -3.15 1.12 -8.95
CA MET A 55 -2.54 1.09 -7.61
C MET A 55 -1.43 2.13 -7.45
N GLN A 56 -0.52 2.25 -8.42
CA GLN A 56 0.56 3.24 -8.39
C GLN A 56 0.02 4.66 -8.33
N LYS A 57 -1.00 4.96 -9.15
CA LYS A 57 -1.67 6.26 -9.15
C LYS A 57 -2.26 6.60 -7.79
N LEU A 58 -2.99 5.68 -7.16
CA LEU A 58 -3.55 5.92 -5.83
C LEU A 58 -2.45 6.09 -4.78
N HIS A 59 -1.40 5.27 -4.83
CA HIS A 59 -0.31 5.32 -3.86
C HIS A 59 0.39 6.69 -3.87
N LEU A 60 0.69 7.23 -5.04
CA LEU A 60 1.26 8.58 -5.16
C LEU A 60 0.34 9.66 -4.59
N GLN A 61 -0.97 9.55 -4.82
CA GLN A 61 -1.95 10.47 -4.22
C GLN A 61 -1.97 10.40 -2.69
N ILE A 62 -1.88 9.19 -2.14
CA ILE A 62 -1.81 8.97 -0.69
C ILE A 62 -0.54 9.60 -0.09
N LEU A 63 0.62 9.42 -0.74
CA LEU A 63 1.88 10.00 -0.26
C LEU A 63 1.86 11.53 -0.26
N GLU A 64 1.27 12.13 -1.29
CA GLU A 64 1.11 13.59 -1.36
C GLU A 64 0.12 14.10 -0.30
N GLU A 65 -0.99 13.40 -0.12
CA GLU A 65 -1.99 13.72 0.91
C GLU A 65 -1.39 13.60 2.33
N GLU A 66 -0.63 12.54 2.60
CA GLU A 66 0.10 12.36 3.86
C GLU A 66 1.07 13.52 4.09
N ARG A 67 1.88 13.89 3.09
CA ARG A 67 2.84 15.00 3.18
C ARG A 67 2.14 16.34 3.46
N SER A 68 1.02 16.60 2.79
CA SER A 68 0.22 17.81 2.99
C SER A 68 -0.31 17.90 4.42
N ARG A 69 -0.84 16.79 4.94
CA ARG A 69 -1.33 16.69 6.33
C ARG A 69 -0.20 16.81 7.36
N GLN A 70 0.98 16.25 7.10
CA GLN A 70 2.16 16.41 7.97
C GLN A 70 2.66 17.86 8.00
N SER A 71 2.67 18.54 6.86
CA SER A 71 3.11 19.95 6.76
C SER A 71 2.18 20.93 7.50
N SER A 72 0.94 20.52 7.77
CA SER A 72 -0.05 21.29 8.52
C SER A 72 -0.17 20.88 9.99
N ALA A 73 0.50 19.81 10.41
CA ALA A 73 0.55 19.35 11.80
C ALA A 73 1.75 19.96 12.55
N PRO A 74 1.68 20.19 13.88
CA PRO A 74 2.85 20.52 14.68
C PRO A 74 3.90 19.40 14.56
N ALA A 75 5.18 19.76 14.55
CA ALA A 75 6.28 18.82 14.34
C ALA A 75 6.36 17.76 15.46
N ASP A 76 5.69 16.64 15.28
CA ASP A 76 5.87 15.47 16.14
C ASP A 76 7.14 14.72 15.71
N SER A 77 8.14 14.75 16.58
CA SER A 77 9.55 14.40 16.29
C SER A 77 9.87 12.92 16.55
N GLY A 78 8.85 12.07 16.63
CA GLY A 78 9.02 10.64 16.87
C GLY A 78 9.70 9.93 15.70
N LYS A 79 10.67 9.05 15.99
CA LYS A 79 11.23 8.13 14.98
C LYS A 79 10.09 7.31 14.39
N GLN A 80 9.86 7.45 13.08
CA GLN A 80 8.79 6.72 12.41
C GLN A 80 9.10 5.21 12.40
N PRO A 81 8.13 4.33 12.73
CA PRO A 81 8.36 2.89 12.73
C PRO A 81 8.79 2.37 11.36
N LEU A 82 9.74 1.43 11.33
CA LEU A 82 10.26 0.85 10.08
C LEU A 82 9.15 0.30 9.16
N ALA A 83 8.12 -0.31 9.74
CA ALA A 83 6.98 -0.84 8.99
C ALA A 83 6.20 0.26 8.23
N VAL A 84 6.16 1.48 8.79
CA VAL A 84 5.56 2.65 8.13
C VAL A 84 6.43 3.10 6.97
N THR A 85 7.75 3.17 7.16
CA THR A 85 8.70 3.47 6.09
C THR A 85 8.64 2.44 4.97
N GLN A 86 8.56 1.16 5.31
CA GLN A 86 8.44 0.06 4.35
C GLN A 86 7.13 0.11 3.56
N TRP A 87 6.00 0.43 4.21
CA TRP A 87 4.73 0.61 3.50
C TRP A 87 4.81 1.75 2.47
N ARG A 88 5.39 2.91 2.82
CA ARG A 88 5.61 4.02 1.87
C ARG A 88 6.55 3.64 0.72
N GLN A 89 7.42 2.65 0.94
CA GLN A 89 8.34 2.10 -0.05
C GLN A 89 7.81 0.82 -0.70
N SER A 90 6.57 0.39 -0.44
CA SER A 90 6.05 -0.89 -0.95
C SER A 90 5.42 -0.79 -2.36
N ASN A 91 5.45 0.40 -2.97
CA ASN A 91 4.95 0.69 -4.32
C ASN A 91 5.77 1.71 -5.17
N PRO A 92 7.00 2.15 -4.83
CA PRO A 92 7.72 3.14 -5.62
C PRO A 92 8.16 2.53 -6.95
N GLU A 93 8.29 3.41 -7.92
CA GLU A 93 8.45 3.21 -9.37
C GLU A 93 9.72 2.47 -9.81
N VAL A 94 10.37 1.72 -8.93
CA VAL A 94 11.61 1.02 -9.21
C VAL A 94 11.47 -0.39 -8.65
N CYS A 95 11.65 -1.39 -9.51
CA CYS A 95 12.17 -2.70 -9.12
C CYS A 95 13.58 -2.50 -8.51
N GLY A 96 13.65 -1.82 -7.37
CA GLY A 96 14.85 -1.59 -6.59
C GLY A 96 14.95 -2.77 -5.66
N ARG A 97 15.70 -3.76 -6.12
CA ARG A 97 16.20 -4.94 -5.41
C ARG A 97 16.04 -4.79 -3.88
N LEU A 98 14.94 -5.28 -3.32
CA LEU A 98 14.79 -5.49 -1.89
C LEU A 98 15.76 -6.62 -1.53
N GLY A 99 16.97 -6.26 -1.13
CA GLY A 99 17.90 -7.17 -0.51
C GLY A 99 17.35 -7.58 0.86
N GLY A 100 16.97 -8.84 0.98
CA GLY A 100 16.44 -9.44 2.20
C GLY A 100 15.39 -10.49 1.85
N ASP A 101 15.85 -11.69 1.50
CA ASP A 101 15.09 -12.88 1.08
C ASP A 101 14.07 -13.41 2.11
N THR A 102 13.04 -12.65 2.48
CA THR A 102 11.84 -13.20 3.18
C THR A 102 10.63 -12.27 3.04
N ALA A 103 10.11 -12.13 1.82
CA ALA A 103 8.71 -11.74 1.63
C ALA A 103 7.94 -12.92 1.02
N ASN A 104 7.72 -13.95 1.83
CA ASN A 104 6.75 -15.00 1.50
C ASN A 104 5.34 -14.42 1.64
N CYS A 105 4.83 -13.86 0.54
CA CYS A 105 3.40 -13.72 0.34
C CYS A 105 2.93 -14.97 -0.43
N TYR A 106 2.57 -16.03 0.30
CA TYR A 106 1.75 -17.11 -0.25
C TYR A 106 0.31 -16.63 -0.43
#